data_AF-X0UB23-F1
#
_entry.id   AF-X0UB23-F1
#
_cell.length_a   1.000
_cell.length_b   1.000
_cell.length_c   1.000
_cell.angle_alpha   90.00
_cell.angle_beta   90.00
_cell.angle_gamma   90.00
#
_symmetry.space_group_name_H-M   'P 1'
#
loop_
_entity.id
_entity.type
_entity.pdbx_description
1 polymer ?
#
loop_
_entity_poly.entity_id
_entity_poly.type
_entity_poly.pdbx_seq_one_letter_code
_entity_poly.pdbx_strand_id
1 'polypeptide(L)'
;MIGKKLTAEEVIKEVEKDLVFYEESGGGVTFSGGEPLKQSEFLERLLNGCREKKIHTAVDTSGYISWEILNKIHSKVDLFLYDLKIMDNKRHKKYTGVSNEIILENLKKLSSVHNNIFVRFPVIPGINDDYQNIRETGEFLSSLKIAQVNLLPYHYIGIDKYKRLGKKYKLAD
;
A
#
# COMPACT_ATOMS: atom_id res chain seq x y z
N MET A 1 -1.08 18.64 -14.31
CA MET A 1 -1.59 17.39 -13.70
C MET A 1 -1.40 16.29 -14.72
N ILE A 2 -0.67 15.22 -14.39
CA ILE A 2 -0.36 14.12 -15.32
C ILE A 2 -1.29 12.95 -14.96
N GLY A 3 -2.04 12.44 -15.92
CA GLY A 3 -2.98 11.32 -15.75
C GLY A 3 -3.98 11.24 -16.89
N LYS A 4 -4.64 10.08 -17.05
CA LYS A 4 -5.73 9.85 -18.01
C LYS A 4 -6.91 9.23 -17.27
N LYS A 5 -8.14 9.55 -17.69
CA LYS A 5 -9.33 8.83 -17.26
C LYS A 5 -9.45 7.58 -18.13
N LEU A 6 -9.61 6.43 -17.49
CA LEU A 6 -9.77 5.14 -18.14
C LEU A 6 -10.94 4.40 -17.51
N THR A 7 -11.63 3.56 -18.28
CA THR A 7 -12.59 2.60 -17.73
C THR A 7 -11.87 1.36 -17.20
N ALA A 8 -12.57 0.55 -16.41
CA ALA A 8 -11.98 -0.66 -15.84
C ALA A 8 -11.62 -1.65 -16.96
N GLU A 9 -12.46 -1.71 -18.00
CA GLU A 9 -12.29 -2.55 -19.17
C GLU A 9 -11.07 -2.13 -20.00
N GLU A 10 -10.80 -0.83 -20.12
CA GLU A 10 -9.59 -0.33 -20.78
C GLU A 10 -8.32 -0.73 -20.02
N VAL A 11 -8.34 -0.65 -18.69
CA VAL A 11 -7.19 -1.06 -17.86
C VAL A 11 -7.00 -2.58 -17.91
N ILE A 12 -8.07 -3.36 -17.82
CA ILE A 12 -8.00 -4.82 -17.92
C ILE A 12 -7.41 -5.25 -19.27
N LYS A 13 -7.84 -4.62 -20.37
CA LYS A 13 -7.26 -4.87 -21.70
C LYS A 13 -5.76 -4.55 -21.77
N GLU A 14 -5.30 -3.53 -21.04
CA GLU A 14 -3.87 -3.24 -20.96
C GLU A 14 -3.12 -4.32 -20.18
N VAL A 15 -3.64 -4.69 -19.01
CA VAL A 15 -3.09 -5.72 -18.13
C VAL A 15 -2.96 -7.07 -18.85
N GLU A 16 -3.92 -7.43 -19.69
CA GLU A 16 -3.94 -8.69 -20.44
C GLU A 16 -2.77 -8.88 -21.40
N LYS A 17 -2.16 -7.79 -21.86
CA LYS A 17 -1.04 -7.86 -22.82
C LYS A 17 0.18 -8.58 -22.22
N ASP A 18 0.28 -8.60 -20.90
CA ASP A 18 1.42 -9.14 -20.16
C ASP A 18 1.14 -10.53 -19.55
N LEU A 19 0.04 -11.20 -19.94
CA LEU A 19 -0.36 -12.50 -19.40
C LEU A 19 0.77 -13.55 -19.41
N VAL A 20 1.51 -13.63 -20.53
CA VAL A 20 2.63 -14.59 -20.67
C VAL A 20 3.70 -14.34 -19.60
N PHE A 21 4.01 -13.07 -19.30
CA PHE A 21 4.98 -12.74 -18.26
C PHE A 21 4.48 -13.11 -16.86
N TYR A 22 3.18 -12.94 -16.60
CA TYR A 22 2.60 -13.34 -15.31
C TYR A 22 2.64 -14.85 -15.12
N GLU A 23 2.33 -15.62 -16.17
CA GLU A 23 2.39 -17.09 -16.14
C GLU A 23 3.82 -17.61 -15.91
N GLU A 24 4.82 -17.02 -16.57
CA GLU A 24 6.23 -17.41 -16.41
C GLU A 24 6.82 -17.02 -15.05
N SER A 25 6.47 -15.84 -14.55
CA SER A 25 7.03 -15.32 -13.29
C SER A 25 6.28 -15.76 -12.04
N GLY A 26 5.05 -16.28 -12.18
CA GLY A 26 4.10 -16.45 -11.08
C GLY A 26 3.60 -15.11 -10.52
N GLY A 27 3.76 -14.02 -11.29
CA GLY A 27 3.41 -12.66 -10.92
C GLY A 27 1.97 -12.29 -11.27
N GLY A 28 1.75 -10.99 -11.47
CA GLY A 28 0.44 -10.44 -11.80
C GLY A 28 0.44 -8.91 -11.69
N VAL A 29 -0.69 -8.34 -11.30
CA VAL A 29 -0.87 -6.89 -11.21
C VAL A 29 -0.83 -6.40 -9.77
N THR A 30 -0.21 -5.23 -9.59
CA THR A 30 -0.31 -4.46 -8.33
C THR A 30 -1.07 -3.17 -8.57
N PHE A 31 -2.16 -2.96 -7.83
CA PHE A 31 -2.87 -1.68 -7.79
C PHE A 31 -2.28 -0.81 -6.68
N SER A 32 -1.65 0.31 -7.06
CA SER A 32 -0.90 1.22 -6.17
C SER A 32 -1.19 2.70 -6.52
N GLY A 33 -0.17 3.56 -6.54
CA GLY A 33 -0.23 4.95 -6.97
C GLY A 33 -0.28 5.92 -5.79
N GLY A 34 -1.46 6.50 -5.54
CA GLY A 34 -1.73 7.30 -4.35
C GLY A 34 -2.30 6.42 -3.25
N GLU A 35 -3.63 6.29 -3.24
CA GLU A 35 -4.34 5.33 -2.40
C GLU A 35 -5.42 4.67 -3.27
N PRO A 36 -5.21 3.42 -3.75
CA PRO A 36 -6.15 2.77 -4.67
C PRO A 36 -7.53 2.56 -4.04
N LEU A 37 -7.61 2.41 -2.71
CA LEU A 37 -8.87 2.24 -1.98
C LEU A 37 -9.77 3.48 -2.01
N LYS A 38 -9.24 4.66 -2.38
CA LYS A 38 -10.06 5.87 -2.60
C LYS A 38 -10.91 5.77 -3.86
N GLN A 39 -10.61 4.84 -4.77
CA GLN A 39 -11.40 4.53 -5.96
C GLN A 39 -11.95 3.10 -5.85
N SER A 40 -12.57 2.77 -4.71
CA SER A 40 -12.95 1.40 -4.34
C SER A 40 -13.86 0.71 -5.35
N GLU A 41 -14.84 1.40 -5.94
CA GLU A 41 -15.72 0.82 -6.97
C GLU A 41 -14.95 0.46 -8.25
N PHE A 42 -14.02 1.33 -8.65
CA PHE A 42 -13.17 1.09 -9.81
C PHE A 42 -12.21 -0.06 -9.54
N LEU A 43 -11.56 -0.06 -8.38
CA LEU A 43 -10.67 -1.14 -7.95
C LEU A 43 -11.40 -2.48 -7.87
N GLU A 44 -12.62 -2.51 -7.32
CA GLU A 44 -13.43 -3.74 -7.24
C GLU A 44 -13.72 -4.32 -8.63
N ARG A 45 -14.03 -3.48 -9.62
CA ARG A 45 -14.19 -3.93 -11.02
C ARG A 45 -12.91 -4.52 -11.59
N LEU A 46 -11.77 -3.89 -11.34
CA LEU A 46 -10.46 -4.38 -11.79
C LEU A 46 -10.11 -5.72 -11.15
N LEU A 47 -10.32 -5.87 -9.83
CA LEU A 47 -10.08 -7.12 -9.10
C LEU A 47 -10.96 -8.26 -9.66
N ASN A 48 -12.24 -8.00 -9.91
CA ASN A 48 -13.14 -8.98 -10.52
C ASN A 48 -12.67 -9.40 -11.93
N GLY A 49 -12.31 -8.43 -12.78
CA GLY A 49 -11.82 -8.72 -14.13
C GLY A 49 -10.49 -9.48 -14.15
N CYS A 50 -9.57 -9.17 -13.23
CA CYS A 50 -8.33 -9.93 -13.06
C CYS A 50 -8.62 -11.37 -12.61
N ARG A 51 -9.57 -11.55 -11.67
CA ARG A 51 -9.97 -12.87 -11.17
C ARG A 51 -10.58 -13.76 -12.26
N GLU A 52 -11.43 -13.21 -13.12
CA GLU A 52 -11.99 -13.94 -14.28
C GLU A 52 -10.90 -14.48 -15.20
N LYS A 53 -9.78 -13.77 -15.29
CA LYS A 53 -8.61 -14.11 -16.10
C LYS A 53 -7.52 -14.86 -15.33
N LYS A 54 -7.78 -15.21 -14.07
CA LYS A 54 -6.83 -15.89 -13.17
C LYS A 54 -5.51 -15.13 -12.98
N ILE A 55 -5.54 -13.80 -13.05
CA ILE A 55 -4.38 -12.94 -12.80
C ILE A 55 -4.29 -12.68 -11.30
N HIS A 56 -3.12 -12.96 -10.70
CA HIS A 56 -2.85 -12.64 -9.30
C HIS A 56 -2.88 -11.12 -9.08
N THR A 57 -3.48 -10.69 -7.98
CA THR A 57 -3.68 -9.28 -7.64
C THR A 57 -3.03 -8.91 -6.31
N ALA A 58 -2.26 -7.84 -6.33
CA ALA A 58 -1.78 -7.17 -5.14
C ALA A 58 -2.42 -5.78 -5.00
N VAL A 59 -2.74 -5.39 -3.77
CA VAL A 59 -3.17 -4.01 -3.45
C VAL A 59 -2.15 -3.38 -2.53
N ASP A 60 -1.57 -2.27 -2.99
CA ASP A 60 -0.58 -1.47 -2.28
C ASP A 60 -1.23 -0.23 -1.67
N THR A 61 -1.32 -0.23 -0.34
CA THR A 61 -2.19 0.70 0.41
C THR A 61 -1.51 1.23 1.66
N SER A 62 -1.86 2.47 2.01
CA SER A 62 -1.54 3.06 3.31
C SER A 62 -2.45 2.56 4.43
N GLY A 63 -3.55 1.89 4.09
CA GLY A 63 -4.57 1.49 5.06
C GLY A 63 -5.40 2.65 5.62
N TYR A 64 -5.16 3.88 5.18
CA TYR A 64 -5.87 5.08 5.63
C TYR A 64 -7.23 5.24 4.93
N ILE A 65 -8.13 4.32 5.24
CA ILE A 65 -9.49 4.22 4.69
C ILE A 65 -10.44 3.71 5.78
N SER A 66 -11.75 3.75 5.53
CA SER A 66 -12.71 3.12 6.45
C SER A 66 -12.64 1.60 6.36
N TRP A 67 -12.90 0.92 7.49
CA TRP A 67 -12.88 -0.54 7.54
C TRP A 67 -13.89 -1.17 6.57
N GLU A 68 -15.05 -0.54 6.37
CA GLU A 68 -16.11 -1.03 5.49
C GLU A 68 -15.61 -1.22 4.05
N ILE A 69 -14.75 -0.32 3.57
CA ILE A 69 -14.17 -0.41 2.23
C ILE A 69 -13.19 -1.56 2.15
N LEU A 70 -12.28 -1.71 3.13
CA LEU A 70 -11.34 -2.84 3.18
C LEU A 70 -12.09 -4.18 3.28
N ASN A 71 -13.07 -4.27 4.17
CA ASN A 71 -13.89 -5.45 4.40
C ASN A 71 -14.73 -5.85 3.17
N LYS A 72 -15.06 -4.91 2.28
CA LYS A 72 -15.76 -5.22 1.04
C LYS A 72 -14.85 -5.92 0.01
N ILE A 73 -13.57 -5.59 0.03
CA ILE A 73 -12.65 -6.01 -1.04
C ILE A 73 -11.62 -7.06 -0.62
N HIS A 74 -11.35 -7.26 0.67
CA HIS A 74 -10.21 -8.08 1.11
C HIS A 74 -10.21 -9.50 0.54
N SER A 75 -11.40 -10.11 0.38
CA SER A 75 -11.56 -11.46 -0.18
C SER A 75 -11.32 -11.56 -1.69
N LYS A 76 -11.15 -10.42 -2.38
CA LYS A 76 -10.87 -10.32 -3.82
C LYS A 76 -9.40 -9.99 -4.11
N VAL A 77 -8.59 -9.81 -3.08
CA VAL A 77 -7.17 -9.43 -3.18
C VAL A 77 -6.32 -10.61 -2.75
N ASP A 78 -5.37 -11.01 -3.58
CA ASP A 78 -4.50 -12.15 -3.27
C ASP A 78 -3.37 -11.76 -2.31
N LEU A 79 -2.86 -10.53 -2.44
CA LEU A 79 -1.78 -9.99 -1.61
C LEU A 79 -2.05 -8.54 -1.20
N PHE A 80 -1.94 -8.23 0.09
CA PHE A 80 -1.85 -6.85 0.54
C PHE A 80 -0.40 -6.44 0.74
N LEU A 81 0.00 -5.36 0.08
CA LEU A 81 1.21 -4.60 0.38
C LEU A 81 0.79 -3.44 1.28
N TYR A 82 1.07 -3.54 2.58
CA TYR A 82 0.49 -2.64 3.57
C TYR A 82 1.56 -1.75 4.20
N ASP A 83 1.48 -0.45 3.98
CA ASP A 83 2.44 0.49 4.55
C ASP A 83 2.23 0.69 6.06
N LEU A 84 3.29 0.49 6.83
CA LEU A 84 3.37 0.88 8.23
C LEU A 84 4.57 1.83 8.39
N LYS A 85 4.36 3.02 8.95
CA LYS A 85 5.37 4.10 8.87
C LYS A 85 5.98 4.46 10.21
N ILE A 86 5.16 4.86 11.18
CA ILE A 86 5.58 5.31 12.51
C ILE A 86 4.52 4.89 13.52
N MET A 87 4.92 4.33 14.67
CA MET A 87 4.02 3.85 15.73
C MET A 87 3.49 5.00 16.60
N ASP A 88 4.33 5.95 16.98
CA ASP A 88 3.87 7.14 17.71
C ASP A 88 2.96 8.01 16.84
N ASN A 89 1.71 8.19 17.29
CA ASN A 89 0.68 8.89 16.51
C ASN A 89 1.01 10.38 16.30
N LYS A 90 1.66 11.04 17.25
CA LYS A 90 2.02 12.46 17.13
C LYS A 90 3.08 12.67 16.03
N ARG A 91 4.11 11.82 16.01
CA ARG A 91 5.14 11.78 14.97
C ARG A 91 4.53 11.37 13.64
N HIS A 92 3.64 10.38 13.61
CA HIS A 92 2.94 10.00 12.39
C HIS A 92 2.16 11.18 11.79
N LYS A 93 1.37 11.90 12.59
CA LYS A 93 0.67 13.12 12.18
C LYS A 93 1.63 14.20 11.67
N LYS A 94 2.75 14.42 12.36
CA LYS A 94 3.78 15.39 11.94
C LYS A 94 4.33 15.09 10.54
N TYR A 95 4.64 13.83 10.24
CA TYR A 95 5.33 13.47 9.00
C TYR A 95 4.40 13.10 7.84
N THR A 96 3.18 12.62 8.12
CA THR A 96 2.23 12.17 7.08
C THR A 96 1.01 13.08 6.95
N GLY A 97 0.74 13.92 7.95
CA GLY A 97 -0.44 14.78 8.03
C GLY A 97 -1.69 14.13 8.63
N VAL A 98 -1.66 12.84 8.98
CA VAL A 98 -2.85 12.10 9.47
C VAL A 98 -2.55 11.17 10.66
N SER A 99 -3.60 10.77 11.38
CA SER A 99 -3.52 9.80 12.48
C SER A 99 -3.20 8.40 11.96
N ASN A 100 -2.37 7.63 12.67
CA ASN A 100 -2.16 6.21 12.37
C ASN A 100 -3.18 5.28 13.04
N GLU A 101 -4.02 5.78 13.95
CA GLU A 101 -4.94 4.93 14.74
C GLU A 101 -5.83 4.05 13.84
N ILE A 102 -6.46 4.63 12.83
CA ILE A 102 -7.30 3.87 11.87
C ILE A 102 -6.48 2.90 11.02
N ILE A 103 -5.23 3.24 10.71
CA ILE A 103 -4.32 2.39 9.94
C ILE A 103 -3.96 1.15 10.77
N LEU A 104 -3.55 1.35 12.03
CA LEU A 104 -3.24 0.26 12.95
C LEU A 104 -4.46 -0.63 13.21
N GLU A 105 -5.63 -0.02 13.43
CA GLU A 105 -6.88 -0.75 13.62
C GLU A 105 -7.26 -1.57 12.39
N ASN A 106 -7.15 -0.98 11.19
CA ASN A 106 -7.43 -1.67 9.94
C ASN A 106 -6.47 -2.82 9.69
N LEU A 107 -5.16 -2.65 9.95
CA LEU A 107 -4.20 -3.74 9.79
C LEU A 107 -4.51 -4.89 10.75
N LYS A 108 -4.87 -4.59 12.00
CA LYS A 108 -5.30 -5.59 12.98
C LYS A 108 -6.51 -6.37 12.49
N LYS A 109 -7.57 -5.68 12.06
CA LYS A 109 -8.79 -6.32 11.52
C LYS A 109 -8.52 -7.09 10.23
N LEU A 110 -7.71 -6.55 9.33
CA LEU A 110 -7.36 -7.21 8.07
C LEU A 110 -6.60 -8.51 8.34
N SER A 111 -5.64 -8.50 9.26
CA SER A 111 -4.84 -9.69 9.62
C SER A 111 -5.67 -10.81 10.27
N SER A 112 -6.87 -10.54 10.77
CA SER A 112 -7.75 -11.59 11.30
C SER A 112 -8.57 -12.29 10.21
N VAL A 113 -8.73 -11.65 9.04
CA VAL A 113 -9.59 -12.14 7.93
C VAL A 113 -8.82 -12.38 6.62
N HIS A 114 -7.55 -11.98 6.54
CA HIS A 114 -6.68 -12.16 5.37
C HIS A 114 -5.31 -12.68 5.82
N ASN A 115 -4.79 -13.66 5.09
CA ASN A 115 -3.61 -14.42 5.51
C ASN A 115 -2.33 -14.02 4.77
N ASN A 116 -2.42 -13.20 3.72
CA ASN A 116 -1.29 -12.88 2.85
C ASN A 116 -1.08 -11.37 2.80
N ILE A 117 -0.46 -10.86 3.88
CA ILE A 117 -0.17 -9.44 4.06
C ILE A 117 1.33 -9.28 4.20
N PHE A 118 1.91 -8.47 3.32
CA PHE A 118 3.29 -8.01 3.42
C PHE A 118 3.30 -6.60 3.94
N VAL A 119 3.79 -6.43 5.16
CA VAL A 119 3.98 -5.08 5.73
C VAL A 119 5.19 -4.44 5.10
N ARG A 120 5.04 -3.20 4.66
CA ARG A 120 6.09 -2.39 4.05
C ARG A 120 6.47 -1.29 5.02
N PHE A 121 7.72 -1.30 5.46
CA PHE A 121 8.25 -0.36 6.44
C PHE A 121 9.36 0.47 5.80
N PRO A 122 9.07 1.69 5.30
CA PRO A 122 10.09 2.59 4.81
C PRO A 122 10.95 3.08 5.97
N VAL A 123 12.26 2.83 5.91
CA VAL A 123 13.24 3.27 6.90
C VAL A 123 13.83 4.60 6.44
N ILE A 124 13.54 5.66 7.19
CA ILE A 124 14.00 7.02 6.91
C ILE A 124 14.90 7.49 8.07
N PRO A 125 16.19 7.71 7.79
CA PRO A 125 17.15 8.15 8.80
C PRO A 125 16.69 9.40 9.57
N GLY A 126 16.81 9.36 10.90
CA GLY A 126 16.42 10.44 11.80
C GLY A 126 14.90 10.65 11.96
N ILE A 127 14.07 9.84 11.30
CA ILE A 127 12.61 10.00 11.33
C ILE A 127 11.91 8.81 11.96
N ASN A 128 12.29 7.57 11.63
CA ASN A 128 11.62 6.37 12.12
C ASN A 128 12.54 5.15 12.24
N ASP A 129 13.85 5.37 12.14
CA ASP A 129 14.92 4.39 12.30
C ASP A 129 15.41 4.27 13.75
N ASP A 130 14.82 5.02 14.68
CA ASP A 130 15.16 4.92 16.10
C ASP A 130 14.70 3.58 16.70
N TYR A 131 15.45 3.11 17.70
CA TYR A 131 15.21 1.83 18.36
C TYR A 131 13.80 1.70 18.93
N GLN A 132 13.23 2.78 19.49
CA GLN A 132 11.91 2.74 20.09
C GLN A 132 10.84 2.45 19.02
N ASN A 133 10.84 3.19 17.91
CA ASN A 133 9.88 2.96 16.83
C ASN A 133 10.02 1.55 16.22
N ILE A 134 11.26 1.07 16.02
CA ILE A 134 11.51 -0.29 15.51
C ILE A 134 10.96 -1.35 16.47
N ARG A 135 11.24 -1.20 17.78
CA ARG A 135 10.76 -2.13 18.80
C ARG A 135 9.24 -2.16 18.86
N GLU A 136 8.60 -1.00 18.94
CA GLU A 136 7.12 -0.90 18.98
C GLU A 136 6.48 -1.48 17.70
N THR A 137 7.12 -1.27 16.54
CA THR A 137 6.68 -1.87 15.27
C THR A 137 6.76 -3.39 15.35
N GLY A 138 7.88 -3.94 15.83
CA GLY A 138 8.04 -5.38 16.01
C GLY A 138 7.04 -5.99 16.98
N GLU A 139 6.83 -5.36 18.15
CA GLU A 139 5.85 -5.79 19.15
C GLU A 139 4.44 -5.80 18.55
N PHE A 140 4.04 -4.73 17.85
CA PHE A 140 2.73 -4.66 17.21
C PHE A 140 2.54 -5.76 16.15
N LEU A 141 3.49 -5.90 15.22
CA LEU A 141 3.40 -6.88 14.14
C LEU A 141 3.46 -8.33 14.65
N SER A 142 4.19 -8.60 15.74
CA SER A 142 4.26 -9.93 16.35
C SER A 142 2.92 -10.45 16.87
N SER A 143 1.99 -9.53 17.15
CA SER A 143 0.63 -9.87 17.59
C SER A 143 -0.35 -10.18 16.44
N LEU A 144 0.10 -10.03 15.19
CA LEU A 144 -0.74 -10.11 13.98
C LEU A 144 -0.30 -11.27 13.08
N LYS A 145 -1.21 -11.74 12.20
CA LYS A 145 -0.89 -12.71 11.15
C LYS A 145 -0.32 -12.00 9.92
N ILE A 146 0.99 -11.76 9.95
CA ILE A 146 1.72 -11.10 8.85
C ILE A 146 2.61 -12.13 8.16
N ALA A 147 2.52 -12.20 6.84
CA ALA A 147 3.28 -13.17 6.05
C ALA A 147 4.73 -12.71 5.84
N GLN A 148 4.96 -11.41 5.70
CA GLN A 148 6.29 -10.85 5.46
C GLN A 148 6.39 -9.40 5.94
N VAL A 149 7.59 -8.98 6.35
CA VAL A 149 7.91 -7.58 6.62
C VAL A 149 9.06 -7.16 5.70
N ASN A 150 8.82 -6.13 4.90
CA ASN A 150 9.76 -5.56 3.95
C ASN A 150 10.30 -4.23 4.47
N LEU A 151 11.59 -4.19 4.82
CA LEU A 151 12.29 -2.95 5.14
C LEU A 151 12.72 -2.26 3.85
N LEU A 152 12.27 -1.02 3.65
CA LEU A 152 12.51 -0.28 2.42
C LEU A 152 13.43 0.91 2.71
N PRO A 153 14.67 0.95 2.20
CA PRO A 153 15.54 2.10 2.40
C PRO A 153 14.95 3.33 1.70
N TYR A 154 15.11 4.50 2.32
CA TYR A 154 14.67 5.75 1.72
C TYR A 154 15.45 6.12 0.46
N HIS A 155 14.76 6.65 -0.54
CA HIS A 155 15.35 7.11 -1.79
C HIS A 155 14.86 8.50 -2.18
N TYR A 156 15.75 9.33 -2.71
CA TYR A 156 15.50 10.74 -3.07
C TYR A 156 14.88 10.94 -4.46
N ILE A 157 14.41 9.87 -5.12
CA ILE A 157 13.89 9.88 -6.50
C ILE A 157 12.68 10.84 -6.67
N GLY A 158 11.97 11.17 -5.59
CA GLY A 158 10.81 12.06 -5.61
C GLY A 158 11.11 13.56 -5.64
N ILE A 159 12.36 14.00 -5.40
CA ILE A 159 12.71 15.42 -5.23
C ILE A 159 12.30 16.27 -6.43
N ASP A 160 12.53 15.80 -7.66
CA ASP A 160 12.24 16.59 -8.85
C ASP A 160 10.75 16.85 -9.06
N LYS A 161 9.86 15.98 -8.52
CA LYS A 161 8.41 16.25 -8.52
C LYS A 161 8.08 17.46 -7.66
N TYR A 162 8.74 17.63 -6.51
CA TYR A 162 8.55 18.80 -5.64
C TYR A 162 9.00 20.08 -6.35
N LYS A 163 10.17 20.06 -7.00
CA LYS A 163 10.69 21.17 -7.80
C LYS A 163 9.70 21.59 -8.90
N ARG A 164 9.19 20.63 -9.69
CA ARG A 164 8.21 20.90 -10.77
C ARG A 164 6.86 21.44 -10.27
N LEU A 165 6.53 21.19 -9.01
CA LEU A 165 5.31 21.70 -8.37
C LEU A 165 5.55 23.01 -7.60
N GLY A 166 6.75 23.59 -7.67
CA GLY A 166 7.13 24.79 -6.91
C GLY A 166 7.09 24.58 -5.39
N LYS A 167 7.19 23.33 -4.92
CA LYS A 167 7.14 22.98 -3.50
C LYS A 167 8.54 22.77 -2.94
N LYS A 168 8.79 23.29 -1.73
CA LYS A 168 10.00 22.96 -0.98
C LYS A 168 9.94 21.53 -0.48
N TYR A 169 10.97 20.76 -0.81
CA TYR A 169 11.19 19.43 -0.25
C TYR A 169 11.78 19.57 1.16
N LYS A 170 11.14 18.93 2.14
CA LYS A 170 11.42 19.15 3.58
C LYS A 170 12.37 18.12 4.20
N LEU A 171 12.64 17.03 3.49
CA LEU A 171 13.51 15.94 3.92
C LEU A 171 14.88 16.09 3.26
N ALA A 172 15.48 17.28 3.39
CA ALA A 172 16.82 17.52 2.86
C ALA A 172 17.84 17.08 3.93
N ASP A 173 18.70 16.13 3.52
CA ASP A 173 19.86 15.50 4.18
C ASP A 173 19.88 15.45 5.72
#